data_AF-A0A401NNW4-F1
#
_entry.id   AF-A0A401NNW4-F1
#
_cell.length_a   1.000
_cell.length_b   1.000
_cell.length_c   1.000
_cell.angle_alpha   90.00
_cell.angle_beta   90.00
_cell.angle_gamma   90.00
#
_symmetry.space_group_name_H-M   'P 1'
#
loop_
_entity.id
_entity.type
_entity.pdbx_description
1 polymer ?
#
loop_
_entity_poly.entity_id
_entity_poly.type
_entity_poly.pdbx_seq_one_letter_code
_entity_poly.pdbx_strand_id
1 'polypeptide(L)'
;STHNEMEKNRRAHLRLCLERLKELVPVGAENSRHTTLSLLMKATMHIKTLEEIDKRALHQIDHLQREQRHLQRQLELLSVERTRTDSVGSTVSSDRSDSDQEDVDVDVESTEYLSGDLDWSNSSVSDSDEQISVRSNCSDEGYFSTEIKRMKLLPSPLKGQAGL
;
A
#
# COMPACT_ATOMS: atom_id res chain seq x y z
N SER A 1 16.04 -48.65 -24.96
CA SER A 1 16.98 -47.84 -24.15
C SER A 1 16.62 -46.36 -24.17
N THR A 2 16.46 -45.74 -25.35
CA THR A 2 16.18 -44.30 -25.55
C THR A 2 15.01 -43.73 -24.73
N HIS A 3 13.88 -44.44 -24.63
CA HIS A 3 12.74 -44.00 -23.82
C HIS A 3 13.11 -43.77 -22.34
N ASN A 4 13.92 -44.66 -21.76
CA ASN A 4 14.34 -44.55 -20.37
C ASN A 4 15.30 -43.37 -20.15
N GLU A 5 16.17 -43.10 -21.12
CA GLU A 5 17.06 -41.92 -21.08
C GLU A 5 16.27 -40.61 -21.18
N MET A 6 15.29 -40.54 -22.08
CA MET A 6 14.41 -39.38 -22.20
C MET A 6 13.64 -39.12 -20.90
N GLU A 7 13.08 -40.17 -20.27
CA GLU A 7 12.37 -40.01 -19.00
C GLU A 7 13.31 -39.61 -17.85
N LYS A 8 14.54 -40.12 -17.83
CA LYS A 8 15.57 -39.71 -16.85
C LYS A 8 15.91 -38.23 -17.00
N ASN A 9 16.12 -37.77 -18.23
CA ASN A 9 16.38 -36.35 -18.52
C ASN A 9 15.20 -35.48 -18.10
N ARG A 10 13.97 -35.86 -18.48
CA ARG A 10 12.74 -35.16 -18.09
C ARG A 10 12.62 -35.02 -16.58
N ARG A 11 12.90 -36.08 -15.81
CA ARG A 11 12.89 -36.05 -14.34
C ARG A 11 13.98 -35.15 -13.76
N ALA A 12 15.18 -35.14 -14.35
CA ALA A 12 16.25 -34.25 -13.94
C ALA A 12 15.85 -32.78 -14.12
N HIS A 13 15.28 -32.44 -15.29
CA HIS A 13 14.78 -31.09 -15.56
C HIS A 13 13.68 -30.67 -14.58
N LEU A 14 12.72 -31.55 -14.29
CA LEU A 14 11.66 -31.27 -13.31
C LEU A 14 12.23 -30.95 -11.92
N ARG A 15 13.25 -31.68 -11.46
CA ARG A 15 13.89 -31.42 -10.16
C ARG A 15 14.53 -30.04 -10.13
N LEU A 16 15.25 -29.66 -11.18
CA LEU A 16 15.86 -28.33 -11.32
C LEU A 16 14.80 -27.21 -11.25
N CYS A 17 13.67 -27.37 -11.95
CA CYS A 17 12.58 -26.40 -11.88
C CYS A 17 12.01 -26.26 -10.45
N LEU A 18 11.86 -27.38 -9.73
CA LEU A 18 11.36 -27.37 -8.36
C LEU A 18 12.35 -26.77 -7.36
N GLU A 19 13.65 -26.98 -7.55
CA GLU A 19 14.70 -26.35 -6.75
C GLU A 19 14.68 -24.83 -6.91
N ARG A 20 14.64 -24.34 -8.16
CA ARG A 20 14.50 -22.91 -8.44
C ARG A 20 13.22 -22.32 -7.85
N LEU A 21 12.11 -23.07 -7.86
CA LEU A 21 10.87 -22.61 -7.25
C LEU A 21 11.00 -22.44 -5.74
N LYS A 22 11.75 -23.31 -5.05
CA LYS A 22 11.98 -23.20 -3.59
C LYS A 22 12.74 -21.94 -3.21
N GLU A 23 13.64 -21.45 -4.05
CA GLU A 23 14.41 -20.22 -3.79
C GLU A 23 13.53 -18.97 -3.85
N LEU A 24 12.45 -19.00 -4.64
CA LEU A 24 11.54 -17.87 -4.83
C LEU A 24 10.39 -17.82 -3.82
N VAL A 25 10.01 -18.98 -3.28
CA VAL A 25 8.89 -19.09 -2.33
C VAL A 25 9.45 -18.98 -0.92
N PRO A 26 8.81 -18.20 -0.01
CA PRO A 26 9.19 -18.17 1.39
C PRO A 26 8.79 -19.48 2.10
N VAL A 27 9.54 -20.53 1.81
CA VAL A 27 9.53 -21.80 2.56
C VAL A 27 10.45 -21.60 3.75
N GLY A 28 9.90 -21.11 4.87
CA GLY A 28 10.65 -20.97 6.12
C GLY A 28 11.39 -22.26 6.50
N ALA A 29 12.51 -22.15 7.22
CA ALA A 29 13.39 -23.26 7.57
C ALA A 29 12.68 -24.43 8.28
N GLU A 30 11.55 -24.16 8.93
CA GLU A 30 10.72 -25.11 9.68
C GLU A 30 9.58 -25.69 8.83
N ASN A 31 9.89 -26.45 7.80
CA ASN A 31 8.91 -27.40 7.24
C ASN A 31 9.65 -28.64 6.75
N SER A 32 9.89 -29.57 7.68
CA SER A 32 10.56 -30.85 7.43
C SER A 32 9.91 -31.72 6.34
N ARG A 33 8.77 -31.30 5.76
CA ARG A 33 8.04 -31.98 4.68
C ARG A 33 8.00 -31.15 3.39
N HIS A 34 9.13 -31.12 2.68
CA HIS A 34 9.23 -30.58 1.34
C HIS A 34 8.72 -31.58 0.29
N THR A 35 7.40 -31.70 0.15
CA THR A 35 6.78 -32.43 -0.97
C THR A 35 6.54 -31.48 -2.14
N THR A 36 6.43 -32.01 -3.36
CA THR A 36 6.09 -31.19 -4.54
C THR A 36 4.75 -30.48 -4.35
N LEU A 37 3.76 -31.15 -3.75
CA LEU A 37 2.44 -30.57 -3.50
C LEU A 37 2.51 -29.39 -2.53
N SER A 38 3.20 -29.53 -1.39
CA SER A 38 3.29 -28.45 -0.40
C SER A 38 4.00 -27.22 -0.96
N LEU A 39 5.02 -27.40 -1.80
CA LEU A 39 5.69 -26.31 -2.51
C LEU A 39 4.74 -25.58 -3.48
N LEU A 40 4.00 -26.32 -4.31
CA LEU A 40 3.08 -25.72 -5.28
C LEU A 40 1.93 -24.96 -4.58
N MET A 41 1.41 -25.48 -3.47
CA MET A 41 0.39 -24.80 -2.66
C MET A 41 0.95 -23.51 -2.06
N LYS A 42 2.15 -23.54 -1.47
CA LYS A 42 2.81 -22.35 -0.92
C LYS A 42 3.14 -21.32 -2.00
N ALA A 43 3.58 -21.74 -3.18
CA ALA A 43 3.83 -20.84 -4.31
C ALA A 43 2.55 -20.11 -4.73
N THR A 44 1.45 -20.86 -4.88
CA THR A 44 0.14 -20.28 -5.21
C THR A 44 -0.32 -19.28 -4.15
N MET A 45 -0.14 -19.62 -2.88
CA MET A 45 -0.47 -18.71 -1.77
C MET A 45 0.41 -17.45 -1.80
N HIS A 46 1.71 -17.61 -2.03
CA HIS A 46 2.66 -16.50 -2.05
C HIS A 46 2.31 -15.48 -3.14
N ILE A 47 1.94 -15.94 -4.35
CA ILE A 47 1.46 -15.07 -5.43
C ILE A 47 0.26 -14.24 -4.96
N LYS A 48 -0.76 -14.89 -4.38
CA LYS A 48 -1.95 -14.18 -3.86
C LYS A 48 -1.60 -13.15 -2.78
N THR A 49 -0.67 -13.49 -1.90
CA THR A 49 -0.21 -12.56 -0.85
C THR A 49 0.49 -11.35 -1.45
N LEU A 50 1.36 -11.55 -2.45
CA LEU A 50 2.03 -10.46 -3.16
C LEU A 50 1.00 -9.55 -3.86
N GLU A 51 0.03 -10.14 -4.56
CA GLU A 51 -1.04 -9.38 -5.23
C GLU A 51 -1.84 -8.50 -4.25
N GLU A 52 -2.15 -9.03 -3.05
CA GLU A 52 -2.87 -8.27 -2.01
C GLU A 52 -1.99 -7.19 -1.37
N ILE A 53 -0.67 -7.43 -1.23
CA ILE A 53 0.27 -6.40 -0.76
C ILE A 53 0.35 -5.27 -1.77
N ASP A 54 0.50 -5.58 -3.06
CA ASP A 54 0.56 -4.58 -4.13
C ASP A 54 -0.71 -3.75 -4.19
N LYS A 55 -1.88 -4.39 -4.08
CA LYS A 55 -3.17 -3.70 -4.03
C LYS A 55 -3.25 -2.73 -2.84
N ARG A 56 -2.85 -3.16 -1.64
CA ARG A 56 -2.84 -2.29 -0.44
C ARG A 56 -1.84 -1.15 -0.58
N ALA A 57 -0.66 -1.41 -1.15
CA ALA A 57 0.34 -0.37 -1.40
C ALA A 57 -0.18 0.71 -2.36
N LEU A 58 -0.86 0.32 -3.44
CA LEU A 58 -1.50 1.26 -4.36
C LEU A 58 -2.57 2.12 -3.66
N HIS A 59 -3.43 1.51 -2.83
CA HIS A 59 -4.40 2.26 -2.04
C HIS A 59 -3.74 3.25 -1.08
N GLN A 60 -2.64 2.87 -0.46
CA GLN A 60 -1.89 3.74 0.44
C GLN A 60 -1.27 4.92 -0.32
N ILE A 61 -0.70 4.68 -1.50
CA ILE A 61 -0.18 5.73 -2.37
C ILE A 61 -1.28 6.73 -2.73
N ASP A 62 -2.45 6.25 -3.16
CA ASP A 62 -3.58 7.11 -3.52
C ASP A 62 -4.10 7.94 -2.35
N HIS A 63 -4.07 7.37 -1.15
CA HIS A 63 -4.44 8.08 0.08
C HIS A 63 -3.44 9.20 0.39
N LEU A 64 -2.14 8.87 0.45
CA LEU A 64 -1.08 9.85 0.72
C LEU A 64 -1.04 10.96 -0.33
N GLN A 65 -1.28 10.64 -1.61
CA GLN A 65 -1.36 11.65 -2.66
C GLN A 65 -2.56 12.61 -2.47
N ARG A 66 -3.69 12.12 -1.96
CA ARG A 66 -4.83 12.99 -1.62
C ARG A 66 -4.49 13.91 -0.45
N GLU A 67 -3.84 13.39 0.57
CA GLU A 67 -3.40 14.18 1.73
C GLU A 67 -2.37 15.23 1.33
N GLN A 68 -1.37 14.87 0.52
CA GLN A 68 -0.39 15.81 -0.01
C GLN A 68 -1.07 16.97 -0.75
N ARG A 69 -2.01 16.67 -1.64
CA ARG A 69 -2.77 17.72 -2.35
C ARG A 69 -3.60 18.58 -1.41
N HIS A 70 -4.19 17.99 -0.37
CA HIS A 70 -4.97 18.73 0.61
C HIS A 70 -4.09 19.70 1.40
N LEU A 71 -2.95 19.23 1.92
CA LEU A 71 -2.00 20.04 2.66
C LEU A 71 -1.38 21.15 1.79
N GLN A 72 -1.05 20.86 0.53
CA GLN A 72 -0.56 21.86 -0.42
C GLN A 72 -1.55 23.02 -0.61
N ARG A 73 -2.86 22.72 -0.72
CA ARG A 73 -3.88 23.77 -0.81
C ARG A 73 -3.99 24.58 0.47
N GLN A 74 -3.88 23.95 1.64
CA GLN A 74 -3.88 24.68 2.92
C GLN A 74 -2.69 25.64 3.01
N LEU A 75 -1.50 25.19 2.60
CA LEU A 75 -0.30 26.02 2.56
C LEU A 75 -0.46 27.19 1.58
N GLU A 76 -1.05 26.95 0.41
CA GLU A 76 -1.33 28.01 -0.57
C GLU A 76 -2.27 29.07 0.02
N LEU A 77 -3.37 28.67 0.66
CA LEU A 77 -4.30 29.59 1.31
C LEU A 77 -3.63 30.43 2.40
N LEU A 78 -2.86 29.80 3.29
CA LEU A 78 -2.12 30.49 4.36
C LEU A 78 -1.04 31.43 3.80
N SER A 79 -0.38 31.04 2.71
CA SER A 79 0.60 31.89 2.04
C SER A 79 -0.05 33.14 1.43
N VAL A 80 -1.22 32.99 0.80
CA VAL A 80 -2.00 34.10 0.24
C VAL A 80 -2.49 35.03 1.34
N GLU A 81 -2.98 34.48 2.46
CA GLU A 81 -3.42 35.25 3.62
C GLU A 81 -2.27 36.07 4.24
N ARG A 82 -1.07 35.48 4.34
CA ARG A 82 0.14 36.18 4.80
C ARG A 82 0.56 37.31 3.85
N THR A 83 0.53 37.08 2.52
CA THR A 83 0.86 38.12 1.51
C THR A 83 -0.20 39.23 1.36
N ARG A 84 -1.40 39.04 1.93
CA ARG A 84 -2.43 40.08 1.99
C ARG A 84 -2.29 40.94 3.24
N THR A 85 -1.85 40.34 4.34
CA THR A 85 -1.70 41.02 5.64
C THR A 85 -0.39 41.82 5.74
N ASP A 86 0.66 41.42 5.03
CA ASP A 86 1.93 42.15 4.97
C ASP A 86 1.90 43.42 4.08
N SER A 87 0.88 43.58 3.23
CA SER A 87 0.80 44.68 2.24
C SER A 87 -0.15 45.83 2.57
N VAL A 88 -0.83 45.83 3.74
CA VAL A 88 -1.75 46.93 4.13
C VAL A 88 -1.55 47.44 5.57
N GLY A 89 -0.46 47.08 6.25
CA GLY A 89 -0.33 47.30 7.70
C GLY A 89 0.90 48.08 8.19
N SER A 90 1.82 48.51 7.33
CA SER A 90 3.01 49.24 7.82
C SER A 90 2.81 50.75 7.80
N THR A 91 2.00 51.23 8.74
CA THR A 91 2.13 52.60 9.27
C THR A 91 2.31 52.50 10.78
N VAL A 92 3.51 52.87 11.25
CA VAL A 92 3.87 53.31 12.61
C VAL A 92 2.76 53.28 13.66
N SER A 93 2.97 52.50 14.74
CA SER A 93 2.46 52.65 16.13
C SER A 93 2.43 51.23 16.75
N SER A 94 2.94 50.90 17.93
CA SER A 94 3.27 51.66 19.12
C SER A 94 4.38 50.94 19.89
N ASP A 95 5.14 51.75 20.63
CA ASP A 95 6.02 51.37 21.72
C ASP A 95 5.26 50.50 22.76
N ARG A 96 5.96 49.48 23.28
CA ARG A 96 5.70 48.69 24.52
C ARG A 96 4.67 47.55 24.46
N SER A 97 5.19 46.32 24.50
CA SER A 97 4.65 45.24 25.32
C SER A 97 5.81 44.37 25.80
N ASP A 98 6.18 44.58 27.06
CA ASP A 98 6.95 43.64 27.87
C ASP A 98 5.97 42.50 28.21
N SER A 99 6.17 41.33 27.62
CA SER A 99 5.36 40.15 27.89
C SER A 99 6.32 39.08 28.35
N ASP A 100 6.34 38.90 29.67
CA ASP A 100 7.12 37.90 30.38
C ASP A 100 7.00 36.53 29.72
N GLN A 101 8.16 35.99 29.36
CA GLN A 101 8.28 34.65 28.82
C GLN A 101 8.28 33.68 30.00
N GLU A 102 7.14 33.04 30.25
CA GLU A 102 7.05 31.94 31.21
C GLU A 102 7.51 30.66 30.50
N ASP A 103 8.67 30.17 30.92
CA ASP A 103 9.27 28.92 30.46
C ASP A 103 8.33 27.75 30.76
N VAL A 104 7.79 27.12 29.72
CA VAL A 104 7.02 25.88 29.85
C VAL A 104 8.02 24.73 29.75
N ASP A 105 8.41 24.18 30.90
CA ASP A 105 9.19 22.94 30.96
C ASP A 105 8.38 21.80 30.34
N VAL A 106 8.79 21.36 29.15
CA VAL A 106 8.23 20.17 28.51
C VAL A 106 8.88 18.96 29.17
N ASP A 107 8.15 18.32 30.09
CA ASP A 107 8.54 17.03 30.65
C ASP A 107 8.52 15.97 29.55
N VAL A 108 9.72 15.53 29.14
CA VAL A 108 9.90 14.39 28.25
C VAL A 108 9.81 13.14 29.11
N GLU A 109 8.58 12.68 29.36
CA GLU A 109 8.37 11.39 29.99
C GLU A 109 9.03 10.32 29.11
N SER A 110 10.05 9.68 29.68
CA SER A 110 10.81 8.62 29.05
C SER A 110 9.87 7.44 28.77
N THR A 111 9.55 7.19 27.51
CA THR A 111 8.98 5.91 27.08
C THR A 111 10.09 4.86 27.25
N GLU A 112 10.16 4.33 28.47
CA GLU A 112 10.86 3.11 28.80
C GLU A 112 10.37 1.99 27.89
N TYR A 113 11.33 1.35 27.25
CA TYR A 113 11.17 0.30 26.27
C TYR A 113 10.71 -0.99 26.97
N LEU A 114 9.42 -1.13 27.25
CA LEU A 114 8.85 -2.43 27.58
C LEU A 114 8.56 -3.21 26.31
N SER A 115 9.58 -3.98 25.94
CA SER A 115 9.46 -5.21 25.19
C SER A 115 8.37 -6.09 25.81
N GLY A 116 7.25 -6.29 25.13
CA GLY A 116 6.18 -7.17 25.57
C GLY A 116 5.11 -7.32 24.48
N ASP A 117 5.02 -8.52 23.93
CA ASP A 117 4.13 -8.94 22.84
C ASP A 117 2.71 -8.35 22.89
N LEU A 118 2.30 -7.65 21.83
CA LEU A 118 0.88 -7.41 21.55
C LEU A 118 0.36 -8.49 20.59
N ASP A 119 -0.12 -9.57 21.20
CA ASP A 119 -1.17 -10.43 20.66
C ASP A 119 -2.46 -9.60 20.52
N TRP A 120 -2.77 -9.17 19.29
CA TRP A 120 -4.10 -8.65 18.97
C TRP A 120 -5.08 -9.82 18.86
N SER A 121 -5.50 -10.32 20.02
CA SER A 121 -6.49 -11.38 20.12
C SER A 121 -7.90 -10.82 19.90
N ASN A 122 -8.46 -11.28 18.79
CA ASN A 122 -9.87 -11.51 18.48
C ASN A 122 -10.81 -11.62 19.71
N SER A 123 -11.59 -10.57 19.97
CA SER A 123 -12.77 -10.65 20.86
C SER A 123 -14.06 -10.69 20.05
N SER A 124 -14.65 -11.88 19.97
CA SER A 124 -16.04 -12.13 19.56
C SER A 124 -16.94 -12.12 20.79
N VAL A 125 -18.03 -11.34 20.77
CA VAL A 125 -19.28 -11.47 21.58
C VAL A 125 -20.24 -10.37 21.06
N SER A 126 -21.56 -10.47 20.99
CA SER A 126 -22.57 -11.50 21.25
C SER A 126 -23.89 -11.04 20.60
N ASP A 127 -24.80 -12.00 20.45
CA ASP A 127 -26.15 -12.01 19.88
C ASP A 127 -27.20 -11.14 20.60
N SER A 128 -28.25 -10.70 19.87
CA SER A 128 -29.68 -10.64 20.27
C SER A 128 -30.55 -9.73 19.37
N ASP A 129 -31.37 -10.41 18.56
CA ASP A 129 -32.84 -10.31 18.34
C ASP A 129 -33.61 -9.07 17.79
N GLU A 130 -34.23 -9.36 16.63
CA GLU A 130 -35.66 -9.26 16.26
C GLU A 130 -36.42 -7.90 16.17
N GLN A 131 -36.79 -7.49 14.93
CA GLN A 131 -38.17 -7.60 14.35
C GLN A 131 -38.41 -6.60 13.19
N ILE A 132 -38.91 -7.15 12.06
CA ILE A 132 -39.94 -6.59 11.15
C ILE A 132 -39.61 -5.29 10.39
N SER A 133 -39.51 -5.34 9.05
CA SER A 133 -40.65 -5.07 8.14
C SER A 133 -40.28 -4.79 6.67
N VAL A 134 -41.16 -5.31 5.79
CA VAL A 134 -41.54 -4.90 4.43
C VAL A 134 -40.53 -4.86 3.26
N ARG A 135 -40.66 -5.89 2.41
CA ARG A 135 -40.81 -5.84 0.94
C ARG A 135 -40.46 -4.52 0.24
N SER A 136 -39.48 -4.58 -0.67
CA SER A 136 -39.64 -3.92 -1.97
C SER A 136 -38.97 -4.74 -3.07
N ASN A 137 -39.78 -5.11 -4.07
CA ASN A 137 -39.32 -5.61 -5.35
C ASN A 137 -39.07 -4.40 -6.25
N CYS A 138 -37.83 -4.20 -6.69
CA CYS A 138 -37.54 -3.44 -7.90
C CYS A 138 -36.45 -4.16 -8.68
N SER A 139 -36.88 -4.80 -9.77
CA SER A 139 -36.04 -5.17 -10.90
C SER A 139 -35.39 -3.93 -11.50
N ASP A 140 -34.15 -4.01 -11.97
CA ASP A 140 -33.78 -3.51 -13.30
C ASP A 140 -32.39 -4.02 -13.73
N GLU A 141 -32.32 -4.52 -14.96
CA GLU A 141 -31.07 -4.89 -15.62
C GLU A 141 -30.35 -3.64 -16.11
N GLY A 142 -29.18 -3.35 -15.53
CA GLY A 142 -28.27 -2.32 -16.01
C GLY A 142 -27.07 -2.91 -16.74
N TYR A 143 -27.10 -2.90 -18.06
CA TYR A 143 -25.95 -3.13 -18.93
C TYR A 143 -24.81 -2.15 -18.59
N PHE A 144 -23.68 -2.65 -18.07
CA PHE A 144 -22.44 -1.88 -18.05
C PHE A 144 -21.58 -2.25 -19.26
N SER A 145 -21.67 -1.44 -20.33
CA SER A 145 -20.67 -1.44 -21.41
C SER A 145 -19.39 -0.79 -20.91
N THR A 146 -18.32 -1.58 -20.74
CA THR A 146 -16.97 -1.06 -20.54
C THR A 146 -16.31 -0.85 -21.89
N GLU A 147 -16.37 0.38 -22.42
CA GLU A 147 -15.51 0.81 -23.52
C GLU A 147 -14.06 0.94 -23.01
N ILE A 148 -13.21 -0.02 -23.39
CA ILE A 148 -11.76 0.07 -23.19
C ILE A 148 -11.24 1.15 -24.14
N LYS A 149 -11.09 2.39 -23.64
CA LYS A 149 -10.31 3.42 -24.31
C LYS A 149 -8.84 3.05 -24.25
N ARG A 150 -8.37 2.45 -25.35
CA ARG A 150 -6.95 2.24 -25.68
C ARG A 150 -6.19 3.55 -25.51
N MET A 151 -5.39 3.68 -24.47
CA MET A 151 -4.38 4.74 -24.38
C MET A 151 -3.36 4.52 -25.49
N LYS A 152 -3.28 5.48 -26.42
CA LYS A 152 -2.22 5.55 -27.43
C LYS A 152 -0.91 5.83 -26.71
N LEU A 153 0.02 4.87 -26.74
CA LEU A 153 1.42 5.11 -26.40
C LEU A 153 1.98 6.13 -27.42
N LEU A 154 2.41 7.28 -26.91
CA LEU A 154 3.24 8.23 -27.67
C LEU A 154 4.62 7.60 -27.91
N PRO A 155 5.19 7.70 -29.12
CA PRO A 155 6.53 7.20 -29.39
C PRO A 155 7.59 8.09 -28.73
N SER A 156 8.58 7.47 -28.10
CA SER A 156 9.80 8.10 -27.61
C SER A 156 10.63 8.67 -28.77
N PRO A 157 11.22 9.88 -28.64
CA PRO A 157 12.10 10.40 -29.66
C PRO A 157 13.45 9.66 -29.64
N LEU A 158 13.77 9.04 -30.77
CA LEU A 158 15.10 8.55 -31.11
C LEU A 158 16.08 9.73 -31.05
N LYS A 159 17.04 9.70 -30.13
CA LYS A 159 18.20 10.58 -30.18
C LYS A 159 19.25 9.91 -31.05
N GLY A 160 19.29 10.29 -32.32
CA GLY A 160 20.43 10.04 -33.18
C GLY A 160 21.65 10.79 -32.65
N GLN A 161 22.77 10.09 -32.49
CA GLN A 161 24.08 10.69 -32.55
C GLN A 161 24.78 10.15 -33.81
N ALA A 162 24.98 11.05 -34.75
CA ALA A 162 25.94 10.97 -35.83
C ALA A 162 27.00 12.06 -35.60
N GLY A 163 28.26 11.73 -35.88
CA GLY A 163 29.43 12.63 -35.86
C GLY A 163 30.11 12.69 -34.48
N LEU A 164 31.40 12.37 -34.32
CA LEU A 164 32.56 12.41 -35.21
C LEU A 164 33.43 11.16 -35.04
#